data_AF-A0A914A3F3-F1
#
_entry.id   AF-A0A914A3F3-F1
#
_cell.length_a   1.000
_cell.length_b   1.000
_cell.length_c   1.000
_cell.angle_alpha   90.00
_cell.angle_beta   90.00
_cell.angle_gamma   90.00
#
_symmetry.space_group_name_H-M   'P 1'
#
loop_
_entity.id
_entity.type
_entity.pdbx_description
1 polymer ?
#
loop_
_entity_poly.entity_id
_entity_poly.type
_entity_poly.pdbx_seq_one_letter_code
_entity_poly.pdbx_strand_id
1 'polypeptide(L)'
;MASCTLAINVILDTQPPTFTGCPAQRQSLLPSGSDRVIVTWTEPVGSDNIGITNTERSHRPGDSFSFGVTQVTYTFSDRAGNQASCIFSVNVTARVFSNPCESNPCSGGICFYTSNGYTCH
;
A
#
# COMPACT_ATOMS: atom_id res chain seq x y z
N MET A 1 21.94 0.04 63.29
CA MET A 1 20.96 -0.49 62.32
C MET A 1 21.59 -0.38 60.95
N ALA A 2 21.86 -1.51 60.28
CA ALA A 2 22.34 -1.50 58.91
C ALA A 2 21.11 -1.54 57.98
N SER A 3 20.86 -0.46 57.26
CA SER A 3 19.86 -0.42 56.20
C SER A 3 20.52 -0.84 54.89
N CYS A 4 20.06 -1.95 54.31
CA CYS A 4 20.45 -2.37 52.97
C CYS A 4 19.36 -1.92 52.00
N THR A 5 19.64 -0.88 51.22
CA THR A 5 18.76 -0.46 50.13
C THR A 5 19.00 -1.35 48.91
N LEU A 6 17.97 -2.07 48.48
CA LEU A 6 17.95 -2.75 47.19
C LEU A 6 17.74 -1.70 46.09
N ALA A 7 18.76 -1.44 45.29
CA ALA A 7 18.62 -0.66 44.07
C ALA A 7 18.08 -1.59 42.96
N ILE A 8 16.80 -1.44 42.60
CA ILE A 8 16.23 -2.10 41.42
C ILE A 8 16.56 -1.21 40.22
N ASN A 9 17.57 -1.59 39.44
CA ASN A 9 17.86 -0.94 38.17
C ASN A 9 16.90 -1.50 37.11
N VAL A 10 15.78 -0.83 36.89
CA VAL A 10 14.94 -1.08 35.72
C VAL A 10 15.64 -0.44 34.52
N ILE A 11 16.23 -1.26 33.66
CA ILE A 11 16.71 -0.81 32.36
C ILE A 11 15.49 -0.76 31.45
N LEU A 12 15.00 0.45 31.17
CA LEU A 12 13.94 0.65 30.17
C LEU A 12 14.60 0.78 28.80
N ASP A 13 14.15 -0.04 27.87
CA ASP A 13 14.55 0.12 26.48
C ASP A 13 13.86 1.35 25.86
N THR A 14 14.64 2.14 25.14
CA THR A 14 14.18 3.36 24.46
C THR A 14 14.46 3.30 22.96
N GLN A 15 14.94 2.17 22.46
CA GLN A 15 15.23 1.98 21.05
C GLN A 15 13.94 1.63 20.30
N PRO A 16 13.52 2.43 19.31
CA PRO A 16 12.38 2.04 18.49
C PRO A 16 12.73 0.83 17.61
N PRO A 17 11.72 0.01 17.25
CA PRO A 17 11.90 -1.06 16.29
C PRO A 17 12.54 -0.59 14.98
N THR A 18 13.34 -1.47 14.39
CA THR A 18 13.79 -1.32 13.01
C THR A 18 13.00 -2.26 12.11
N PHE A 19 12.97 -1.98 10.80
CA PHE A 19 12.31 -2.87 9.85
C PHE A 19 13.10 -2.97 8.55
N THR A 20 12.93 -4.09 7.86
CA THR A 20 13.53 -4.37 6.56
C THR A 20 12.45 -4.78 5.56
N GLY A 21 12.75 -4.59 4.27
CA GLY A 21 11.81 -4.98 3.20
C GLY A 21 10.54 -4.14 3.12
N CYS A 22 10.57 -2.88 3.57
CA CYS A 22 9.45 -1.95 3.36
C CYS A 22 9.19 -1.81 1.85
N PRO A 23 8.00 -2.18 1.34
CA PRO A 23 7.74 -2.16 -0.09
C PRO A 23 7.88 -0.75 -0.67
N ALA A 24 8.35 -0.66 -1.91
CA ALA A 24 8.18 0.56 -2.70
C ALA A 24 6.72 0.69 -3.18
N GLN A 25 6.39 1.83 -3.79
CA GLN A 25 5.09 2.01 -4.43
C GLN A 25 4.77 0.84 -5.38
N ARG A 26 3.57 0.30 -5.26
CA ARG A 26 3.02 -0.74 -6.14
C ARG A 26 2.14 -0.08 -7.19
N GLN A 27 2.24 -0.55 -8.42
CA GLN A 27 1.37 -0.13 -9.51
C GLN A 27 0.63 -1.35 -10.05
N SER A 28 -0.67 -1.18 -10.32
CA SER A 28 -1.48 -2.20 -10.95
C SER A 28 -2.48 -1.58 -11.91
N LEU A 29 -2.96 -2.39 -12.84
CA LEU A 29 -3.92 -2.00 -13.85
C LEU A 29 -5.22 -2.77 -13.62
N LEU A 30 -6.34 -2.05 -13.59
CA LEU A 30 -7.66 -2.68 -13.56
C LEU A 30 -7.90 -3.49 -14.84
N PRO A 31 -8.29 -4.78 -14.72
CA PRO A 31 -8.75 -5.55 -15.86
C PRO A 31 -9.97 -4.88 -16.52
N SER A 32 -10.10 -5.04 -17.83
CA SER A 32 -11.24 -4.50 -18.57
C SER A 32 -12.55 -5.06 -18.02
N GLY A 33 -13.50 -4.17 -17.70
CA GLY A 33 -14.78 -4.55 -17.11
C GLY A 33 -14.74 -4.92 -15.63
N SER A 34 -13.59 -4.77 -14.95
CA SER A 34 -13.45 -4.97 -13.50
C SER A 34 -13.27 -3.64 -12.78
N ASP A 35 -13.81 -3.57 -11.56
CA ASP A 35 -13.72 -2.42 -10.65
C ASP A 35 -12.58 -2.58 -9.63
N ARG A 36 -12.05 -3.80 -9.46
CA ARG A 36 -11.00 -4.14 -8.51
C ARG A 36 -9.91 -5.01 -9.13
N VAL A 37 -8.72 -4.92 -8.56
CA VAL A 37 -7.56 -5.78 -8.90
C VAL A 37 -6.87 -6.28 -7.64
N ILE A 38 -6.43 -7.53 -7.65
CA ILE A 38 -5.64 -8.12 -6.56
C ILE A 38 -4.20 -7.62 -6.67
N VAL A 39 -3.64 -7.12 -5.57
CA VAL A 39 -2.25 -6.63 -5.52
C VAL A 39 -1.48 -7.41 -4.47
N THR A 40 -0.30 -7.88 -4.83
CA THR A 40 0.61 -8.63 -3.95
C THR A 40 1.93 -7.89 -3.74
N TRP A 41 2.55 -8.09 -2.58
CA TRP A 41 3.87 -7.59 -2.19
C TRP A 41 4.47 -8.50 -1.13
N THR A 42 5.77 -8.35 -0.85
CA THR A 42 6.44 -8.99 0.28
C THR A 42 6.22 -8.16 1.53
N GLU A 43 5.73 -8.75 2.61
CA GLU A 43 5.52 -8.02 3.87
C GLU A 43 6.86 -7.57 4.49
N PRO A 44 6.93 -6.36 5.07
CA PRO A 44 8.11 -5.93 5.80
C PRO A 44 8.29 -6.75 7.09
N VAL A 45 9.54 -6.88 7.54
CA VAL A 45 9.89 -7.60 8.76
C VAL A 45 10.49 -6.63 9.77
N GLY A 46 9.85 -6.51 10.93
CA GLY A 46 10.32 -5.73 12.07
C GLY A 46 11.29 -6.53 12.95
N SER A 47 12.29 -5.86 13.50
CA SER A 47 13.24 -6.41 14.46
C SER A 47 13.63 -5.35 15.48
N ASP A 48 13.84 -5.79 16.71
CA ASP A 48 14.23 -4.93 17.83
C ASP A 48 15.09 -5.70 18.85
N ASN A 49 15.83 -4.99 19.71
CA ASN A 49 16.76 -5.56 20.68
C ASN A 49 16.07 -6.39 21.78
N ILE A 50 14.81 -6.05 22.12
CA ILE A 50 13.96 -6.77 23.08
C ILE A 50 12.81 -7.51 22.39
N GLY A 51 12.78 -7.44 21.07
CA GLY A 51 11.85 -8.15 20.20
C GLY A 51 10.54 -7.42 19.96
N ILE A 52 9.88 -7.80 18.86
CA ILE A 52 8.58 -7.26 18.46
C ILE A 52 7.46 -7.99 19.19
N THR A 53 6.52 -7.23 19.76
CA THR A 53 5.31 -7.74 20.42
C THR A 53 4.12 -7.72 19.48
N ASN A 54 4.00 -6.68 18.65
CA ASN A 54 2.85 -6.49 17.78
C ASN A 54 3.28 -6.01 16.39
N THR A 55 2.54 -6.44 15.37
CA THR A 55 2.68 -5.97 14.00
C THR A 55 1.29 -5.73 13.42
N GLU A 56 0.91 -4.45 13.38
CA GLU A 56 -0.35 -4.02 12.79
C GLU A 56 -0.14 -3.70 11.32
N ARG A 57 -1.15 -4.01 10.50
CA ARG A 57 -1.11 -3.78 9.06
C ARG A 57 -2.48 -3.34 8.56
N SER A 58 -2.52 -2.27 7.77
CA SER A 58 -3.78 -1.78 7.21
C SER A 58 -4.30 -2.66 6.08
N HIS A 59 -3.41 -3.33 5.33
CA HIS A 59 -3.74 -4.22 4.21
C HIS A 59 -2.76 -5.40 4.16
N ARG A 60 -3.20 -6.49 3.53
CA ARG A 60 -2.46 -7.74 3.34
C ARG A 60 -2.13 -7.98 1.87
N PRO A 61 -0.99 -8.62 1.56
CA PRO A 61 -0.72 -9.04 0.19
C PRO A 61 -1.81 -10.01 -0.28
N GLY A 62 -2.40 -9.73 -1.44
CA GLY A 62 -3.55 -10.47 -1.95
C GLY A 62 -4.89 -9.78 -1.75
N ASP A 63 -4.93 -8.65 -1.03
CA ASP A 63 -6.12 -7.80 -0.96
C ASP A 63 -6.47 -7.21 -2.34
N SER A 64 -7.75 -6.88 -2.51
CA SER A 64 -8.27 -6.27 -3.74
C SER A 64 -8.42 -4.76 -3.58
N PHE A 65 -7.90 -4.02 -4.54
CA PHE A 65 -7.87 -2.55 -4.55
C PHE A 65 -8.71 -2.01 -5.70
N SER A 66 -9.46 -0.94 -5.43
CA SER A 66 -10.20 -0.18 -6.45
C SER A 66 -9.28 0.82 -7.16
N PHE A 67 -9.79 1.45 -8.23
CA PHE A 67 -9.12 2.56 -8.90
C PHE A 67 -8.66 3.64 -7.90
N GLY A 68 -7.45 4.18 -8.13
CA GLY A 68 -6.87 5.26 -7.34
C GLY A 68 -5.66 4.84 -6.52
N VAL A 69 -5.26 5.70 -5.59
CA VAL A 69 -4.11 5.48 -4.71
C VAL A 69 -4.59 5.09 -3.32
N THR A 70 -4.13 3.93 -2.83
CA THR A 70 -4.39 3.46 -1.47
C THR A 70 -3.09 3.41 -0.69
N GLN A 71 -3.06 3.99 0.51
CA GLN A 71 -1.91 3.95 1.38
C GLN A 71 -1.94 2.71 2.28
N VAL A 72 -0.86 1.95 2.27
CA VAL A 72 -0.66 0.77 3.10
C VAL A 72 0.36 1.10 4.19
N THR A 73 0.01 0.78 5.44
CA THR A 73 0.80 1.08 6.63
C THR A 73 1.01 -0.19 7.42
N TYR A 74 2.26 -0.44 7.80
CA TYR A 74 2.67 -1.46 8.74
C TYR A 74 3.28 -0.77 9.97
N THR A 75 2.82 -1.13 11.16
CA THR A 75 3.33 -0.58 12.43
C THR A 75 3.85 -1.73 13.30
N PHE A 76 5.11 -1.62 13.70
CA PHE A 76 5.77 -2.56 14.59
C PHE A 76 5.86 -1.96 15.98
N SER A 77 5.54 -2.74 17.01
CA SER A 77 5.66 -2.32 18.42
C SER A 77 6.50 -3.33 19.20
N ASP A 78 7.45 -2.86 20.00
CA ASP A 78 8.28 -3.71 20.87
C ASP A 78 7.62 -3.99 22.23
N ARG A 79 8.39 -4.54 23.19
CA ARG A 79 7.92 -4.82 24.56
C ARG A 79 8.00 -3.62 25.50
N ALA A 80 8.82 -2.61 25.19
CA ALA A 80 8.91 -1.37 25.94
C ALA A 80 7.84 -0.34 25.53
N GLY A 81 7.14 -0.60 24.43
CA GLY A 81 6.08 0.24 23.87
C GLY A 81 6.57 1.21 22.79
N ASN A 82 7.82 1.12 22.33
CA ASN A 82 8.27 1.95 21.22
C ASN A 82 7.71 1.40 19.90
N GLN A 83 7.60 2.28 18.90
CA GLN A 83 6.97 1.95 17.62
C GLN A 83 7.75 2.47 16.44
N ALA A 84 7.66 1.76 15.33
CA ALA A 84 8.12 2.21 14.02
C ALA A 84 7.15 1.79 12.92
N SER A 85 7.00 2.64 11.90
CA SER A 85 6.06 2.40 10.81
C SER A 85 6.72 2.41 9.43
N CYS A 86 6.32 1.45 8.60
CA CYS A 86 6.61 1.38 7.17
C CYS A 86 5.35 1.76 6.39
N ILE A 87 5.46 2.70 5.46
CA ILE A 87 4.33 3.21 4.67
C ILE A 87 4.69 3.15 3.18
N PHE A 88 3.79 2.60 2.37
CA PHE A 88 3.90 2.62 0.92
C PHE A 88 2.53 2.79 0.26
N SER A 89 2.53 3.14 -1.02
CA SER A 89 1.30 3.36 -1.80
C SER A 89 1.04 2.23 -2.79
N VAL A 90 -0.22 1.90 -2.99
CA VAL A 90 -0.72 1.06 -4.08
C VAL A 90 -1.49 1.98 -5.04
N ASN A 91 -0.98 2.17 -6.24
CA ASN A 91 -1.61 2.96 -7.29
C ASN A 91 -2.26 2.04 -8.33
N VAL A 92 -3.58 2.02 -8.35
CA VAL A 92 -4.38 1.29 -9.33
C VAL A 92 -4.86 2.25 -10.40
N THR A 93 -4.39 2.02 -11.61
CA THR A 93 -4.79 2.77 -12.80
C THR A 93 -5.79 1.97 -13.62
N ALA A 94 -6.58 2.66 -14.45
CA ALA A 94 -7.47 2.03 -15.42
C ALA A 94 -7.00 2.38 -16.83
N ARG A 95 -7.21 1.47 -17.79
CA ARG A 95 -7.17 1.87 -19.20
C ARG A 95 -8.45 2.64 -19.48
N VAL A 96 -8.31 3.94 -19.71
CA VAL A 96 -9.39 4.72 -20.32
C VAL A 96 -9.50 4.29 -21.77
N PHE A 97 -10.58 3.59 -22.10
CA PHE A 97 -11.04 3.48 -23.48
C PHE A 97 -11.73 4.80 -23.80
N SER A 98 -10.98 5.77 -24.32
CA SER A 98 -11.60 6.99 -24.86
C SER A 98 -12.28 6.61 -26.17
N ASN A 99 -13.61 6.71 -26.21
CA ASN A 99 -14.33 6.58 -27.47
C ASN A 99 -13.96 7.78 -28.36
N PRO A 100 -13.25 7.58 -29.49
CA PRO A 100 -12.83 8.68 -30.37
C PRO A 100 -14.02 9.47 -30.92
N CYS A 101 -15.22 8.88 -30.95
CA CYS A 101 -16.43 9.55 -31.42
C CYS A 101 -16.96 10.61 -30.43
N GLU A 102 -16.53 10.63 -29.17
CA GLU A 102 -16.96 11.63 -28.18
C GLU A 102 -16.49 13.04 -28.54
N SER A 103 -15.36 13.19 -29.23
CA SER A 103 -14.88 14.48 -29.71
C SER A 103 -15.53 14.94 -31.02
N ASN A 104 -16.56 14.23 -31.50
CA ASN A 104 -17.20 14.42 -32.80
C ASN A 104 -16.19 14.67 -33.94
N PRO A 105 -15.28 13.72 -34.21
CA PRO A 105 -14.19 13.91 -35.17
C PRO A 105 -14.69 14.00 -36.62
N CYS A 106 -15.93 13.58 -36.90
CA CYS A 106 -16.53 13.63 -38.22
C CYS A 106 -17.20 14.99 -38.43
N SER A 107 -16.69 15.80 -39.37
CA SER A 107 -17.23 17.13 -39.70
C SER A 107 -18.58 17.05 -40.45
N GLY A 108 -19.62 16.59 -39.75
CA GLY A 108 -21.00 16.47 -40.27
C GLY A 108 -21.45 15.06 -40.64
N GLY A 109 -20.60 14.04 -40.40
CA GLY A 109 -20.92 12.63 -40.61
C GLY A 109 -21.17 11.86 -39.31
N ILE A 110 -21.66 10.62 -39.42
CA ILE A 110 -21.85 9.73 -38.28
C ILE A 110 -20.52 9.03 -37.97
N CYS A 111 -20.08 9.11 -36.71
CA CYS A 111 -18.89 8.42 -36.24
C CYS A 111 -19.23 7.01 -35.73
N PHE A 112 -18.51 6.00 -36.20
CA PHE A 112 -18.59 4.62 -35.72
C PHE A 112 -17.27 4.17 -35.12
N TYR A 113 -17.27 3.74 -33.86
CA TYR A 113 -16.08 3.18 -33.19
C TYR A 113 -15.88 1.71 -33.56
N THR A 114 -14.66 1.35 -33.95
CA THR A 114 -14.26 -0.01 -34.31
C THR A 114 -12.99 -0.43 -33.57
N SER A 115 -12.62 -1.71 -33.58
CA SER A 115 -11.38 -2.20 -32.96
C SER A 115 -10.10 -1.56 -33.52
N ASN A 116 -10.18 -0.90 -34.67
CA ASN A 116 -9.06 -0.23 -35.35
C ASN A 116 -9.13 1.31 -35.26
N GLY A 117 -10.01 1.88 -34.42
CA GLY A 117 -10.18 3.33 -34.29
C GLY A 117 -11.61 3.78 -34.54
N TYR A 118 -11.83 4.75 -35.42
CA TYR A 118 -13.16 5.22 -35.79
C TYR A 118 -13.29 5.38 -37.30
N THR A 119 -14.51 5.25 -37.83
CA THR A 119 -14.85 5.55 -39.22
C THR A 119 -15.90 6.66 -39.26
N CYS A 120 -15.82 7.52 -40.28
CA CYS A 120 -16.82 8.56 -40.55
C CYS A 120 -17.63 8.17 -41.79
N HIS A 121 -18.94 8.29 -41.71
CA HIS A 121 -19.88 8.07 -42.80
C HIS A 121 -20.76 9.29 -43.06
#